data_AF-A0A932ZNG0-F1
#
_entry.id   AF-A0A932ZNG0-F1
#
_cell.length_a   1.000
_cell.length_b   1.000
_cell.length_c   1.000
_cell.angle_alpha   90.00
_cell.angle_beta   90.00
_cell.angle_gamma   90.00
#
_symmetry.space_group_name_H-M   'P 1'
#
loop_
_entity.id
_entity.type
_entity.pdbx_description
1 polymer ?
#
loop_
_entity_poly.entity_id
_entity_poly.type
_entity_poly.pdbx_seq_one_letter_code
_entity_poly.pdbx_strand_id
1 'polypeptide(L)'
;MAKRRVKPVRRPSRVPRHHGRITTGPIAGSRKIHVPGSRADLRVPMREVALAGGHTHVLYDTSGPYTDVDARIDVREGLAPLRRPWILERDDVVPMSSRGASKLRPSDEGPMFIDRSSNRDPSVRG
;
A
#
# COMPACT_ATOMS: atom_id res chain seq x y z
N MET A 1 -29.25 -42.47 -13.75
CA MET A 1 -28.09 -42.45 -12.82
C MET A 1 -27.74 -41.00 -12.49
N ALA A 2 -27.81 -40.59 -11.23
CA ALA A 2 -27.55 -39.20 -10.80
C ALA A 2 -26.11 -39.02 -10.30
N LYS A 3 -25.34 -38.12 -10.90
CA LYS A 3 -23.96 -37.81 -10.47
C LYS A 3 -24.01 -36.87 -9.25
N ARG A 4 -23.58 -37.36 -8.08
CA ARG A 4 -23.45 -36.55 -6.84
C ARG A 4 -22.46 -35.40 -7.06
N ARG A 5 -22.92 -34.17 -6.83
CA ARG A 5 -22.12 -32.95 -6.89
C ARG A 5 -21.29 -32.83 -5.60
N VAL A 6 -19.97 -32.92 -5.70
CA VAL A 6 -19.03 -32.75 -4.57
C VAL A 6 -18.93 -31.26 -4.25
N LYS A 7 -19.20 -30.87 -2.99
CA LYS A 7 -19.01 -29.49 -2.52
C LYS A 7 -17.51 -29.21 -2.39
N PRO A 8 -17.00 -28.05 -2.83
CA PRO A 8 -15.57 -27.74 -2.72
C PRO A 8 -15.20 -27.56 -1.24
N VAL A 9 -14.26 -28.38 -0.76
CA VAL A 9 -13.66 -28.24 0.57
C VAL A 9 -12.70 -27.05 0.51
N ARG A 10 -13.06 -25.95 1.18
CA ARG A 10 -12.13 -24.82 1.36
C ARG A 10 -11.00 -25.26 2.28
N ARG A 11 -9.77 -25.28 1.76
CA ARG A 11 -8.56 -25.51 2.57
C ARG A 11 -8.44 -24.37 3.60
N PRO A 12 -8.33 -24.67 4.90
CA PRO A 12 -8.06 -23.63 5.90
C PRO A 12 -6.67 -23.02 5.65
N SER A 13 -6.57 -21.69 5.73
CA SER A 13 -5.29 -20.98 5.57
C SER A 13 -4.32 -21.40 6.67
N ARG A 14 -3.12 -21.88 6.30
CA ARG A 14 -2.03 -22.25 7.24
C ARG A 14 -1.29 -21.05 7.85
N VAL A 15 -1.67 -19.82 7.52
CA VAL A 15 -1.00 -18.61 8.02
C VAL A 15 -1.43 -18.39 9.48
N PRO A 16 -0.50 -18.37 10.45
CA PRO A 16 -0.80 -18.04 11.84
C PRO A 16 -1.50 -16.69 11.93
N ARG A 17 -2.56 -16.60 12.74
CA ARG A 17 -3.30 -15.36 12.97
C ARG A 17 -2.52 -14.48 13.94
N HIS A 18 -1.55 -13.74 13.43
CA HIS A 18 -0.99 -12.64 14.19
C HIS A 18 -2.00 -11.48 14.15
N HIS A 19 -2.82 -11.38 15.19
CA HIS A 19 -3.59 -10.16 15.49
C HIS A 19 -2.63 -9.14 16.10
N GLY A 20 -1.60 -8.75 15.34
CA GLY A 20 -0.73 -7.66 15.74
C GLY A 20 -1.57 -6.39 15.74
N ARG A 21 -1.79 -5.80 16.92
CA ARG A 21 -2.43 -4.49 17.02
C ARG A 21 -1.57 -3.49 16.24
N ILE A 22 -2.07 -3.02 15.10
CA ILE A 22 -1.40 -2.00 14.31
C ILE A 22 -1.59 -0.62 14.95
N THR A 23 -0.56 0.21 14.88
CA THR A 23 -0.64 1.59 15.35
C THR A 23 -1.49 2.39 14.37
N THR A 24 -2.55 3.00 14.88
CA THR A 24 -3.47 3.86 14.13
C THR A 24 -3.85 5.07 14.97
N GLY A 25 -4.44 6.07 14.32
CA GLY A 25 -4.91 7.31 14.94
C GLY A 25 -3.94 8.48 14.76
N PRO A 26 -4.36 9.70 15.16
CA PRO A 26 -3.57 10.91 14.98
C PRO A 26 -2.18 10.80 15.62
N ILE A 27 -1.18 11.36 14.95
CA ILE A 27 0.16 11.53 15.53
C ILE A 27 0.07 12.67 16.54
N ALA A 28 0.47 12.41 17.79
CA ALA A 28 0.34 13.35 18.90
C ALA A 28 0.87 14.76 18.56
N GLY A 29 0.09 15.78 18.94
CA GLY A 29 0.42 17.19 18.65
C GLY A 29 0.16 17.62 17.20
N SER A 30 -0.37 16.73 16.35
CA SER A 30 -0.68 17.03 14.96
C SER A 30 -2.02 16.48 14.53
N ARG A 31 -2.56 17.00 13.43
CA ARG A 31 -3.71 16.41 12.73
C ARG A 31 -3.43 16.28 11.24
N LYS A 32 -4.00 15.26 10.62
CA LYS A 32 -3.97 15.14 9.16
C LYS A 32 -4.80 16.24 8.54
N ILE A 33 -4.29 16.83 7.48
CA ILE A 33 -5.01 17.75 6.59
C ILE A 33 -4.86 17.26 5.15
N HIS A 34 -5.75 17.70 4.28
CA HIS A 34 -5.70 17.39 2.86
C HIS A 34 -5.67 18.68 2.05
N VAL A 35 -4.65 18.85 1.22
CA VAL A 35 -4.54 19.97 0.30
C VAL A 35 -5.11 19.53 -1.05
N PRO A 36 -6.00 20.32 -1.69
CA PRO A 36 -6.49 20.01 -3.03
C PRO A 36 -5.33 20.01 -4.04
N GLY A 37 -5.31 19.01 -4.92
CA GLY A 37 -4.36 18.95 -6.02
C GLY A 37 -4.91 19.57 -7.31
N SER A 38 -4.23 19.29 -8.43
CA SER A 38 -4.63 19.76 -9.76
C SER A 38 -5.93 19.13 -10.30
N ARG A 39 -6.47 18.11 -9.61
CA ARG A 39 -7.71 17.42 -9.95
C ARG A 39 -8.69 17.47 -8.79
N ALA A 40 -9.98 17.51 -9.09
CA ALA A 40 -11.03 17.63 -8.07
C ALA A 40 -11.04 16.47 -7.05
N ASP A 41 -10.61 15.28 -7.47
CA ASP A 41 -10.52 14.07 -6.66
C ASP A 41 -9.14 13.84 -6.03
N LEU A 42 -8.14 14.67 -6.34
CA LEU A 42 -6.80 14.58 -5.78
C LEU A 42 -6.71 15.36 -4.47
N ARG A 43 -6.49 14.64 -3.37
CA ARG A 43 -6.28 15.18 -2.03
C ARG A 43 -4.89 14.78 -1.53
N VAL A 44 -3.98 15.74 -1.42
CA VAL A 44 -2.59 15.50 -1.00
C VAL A 44 -2.52 15.50 0.52
N PRO A 45 -2.10 14.38 1.15
CA PRO A 45 -2.02 14.29 2.60
C PRO A 45 -0.85 15.11 3.13
N MET A 46 -1.15 16.00 4.06
CA MET A 46 -0.19 16.74 4.86
C MET A 46 -0.58 16.59 6.34
N ARG A 47 0.28 17.04 7.24
CA ARG A 47 -0.07 17.17 8.66
C ARG A 47 0.13 18.58 9.12
N GLU A 48 -0.77 19.04 9.98
CA GLU A 48 -0.69 20.32 10.63
C GLU A 48 -0.25 20.12 12.08
N VAL A 49 0.79 20.85 12.51
CA VAL A 49 1.31 20.87 13.87
C VAL A 49 1.03 22.25 14.48
N ALA A 50 0.29 22.27 15.59
CA ALA A 50 0.05 23.49 16.35
C ALA A 50 1.28 23.81 17.21
N LEU A 51 1.73 25.06 17.15
CA LEU A 51 2.82 25.59 17.97
C LEU A 51 2.29 26.54 19.03
N ALA A 52 3.15 26.84 20.02
CA ALA A 52 2.88 27.92 20.97
C ALA A 52 2.69 29.27 20.24
N GLY A 53 1.88 30.16 20.84
CA GLY A 53 1.59 31.47 20.24
C GLY A 53 0.56 31.45 19.10
N GLY A 54 -0.13 30.33 18.88
CA GLY A 54 -1.16 30.21 17.84
C GLY A 54 -0.61 29.99 16.43
N HIS A 55 0.71 29.79 16.30
CA HIS A 55 1.34 29.47 15.02
C HIS A 55 1.11 28.01 14.63
N THR A 56 1.31 27.72 13.35
CA THR A 56 1.05 26.42 12.77
C THR A 56 2.10 26.10 11.70
N HIS A 57 2.59 24.86 11.68
CA HIS A 57 3.43 24.35 10.60
C HIS A 57 2.77 23.19 9.88
N VAL A 58 2.87 23.22 8.55
CA VAL A 58 2.40 22.14 7.67
C VAL A 58 3.60 21.30 7.23
N LEU A 59 3.53 20.00 7.50
CA LEU A 59 4.58 19.03 7.16
C LEU A 59 4.04 18.01 6.17
N TYR A 60 4.94 17.44 5.38
CA TYR A 60 4.63 16.27 4.55
C TYR A 60 4.25 15.07 5.42
N ASP A 61 3.26 14.28 4.99
CA ASP A 61 2.72 13.18 5.78
C ASP A 61 2.63 11.85 5.01
N THR A 62 3.61 10.97 5.24
CA THR A 62 3.69 9.63 4.64
C THR A 62 2.89 8.57 5.38
N SER A 63 2.22 8.90 6.49
CA SER A 63 1.51 7.92 7.32
C SER A 63 0.26 7.33 6.64
N GLY A 64 -0.23 7.97 5.58
CA GLY A 64 -1.40 7.50 4.83
C GLY A 64 -2.69 7.48 5.69
N PRO A 65 -3.67 6.65 5.32
CA PRO A 65 -4.95 6.55 6.03
C PRO A 65 -4.82 6.12 7.50
N TYR A 66 -3.70 5.54 7.92
CA TYR A 66 -3.50 5.03 9.28
C TYR A 66 -3.58 6.09 10.38
N THR A 67 -3.40 7.37 10.05
CA THR A 67 -3.52 8.49 10.99
C THR A 67 -4.71 9.39 10.68
N ASP A 68 -5.52 9.02 9.68
CA ASP A 68 -6.75 9.72 9.35
C ASP A 68 -7.87 9.21 10.26
N VAL A 69 -8.57 10.13 10.92
CA VAL A 69 -9.67 9.80 11.84
C VAL A 69 -10.91 9.29 11.12
N ASP A 70 -11.06 9.64 9.84
CA ASP A 70 -12.22 9.27 9.02
C ASP A 70 -11.99 7.97 8.24
N ALA A 71 -10.76 7.44 8.24
CA ALA A 71 -10.42 6.22 7.52
C ALA A 71 -10.84 4.96 8.28
N ARG A 72 -11.54 4.06 7.60
CA ARG A 72 -11.79 2.69 8.06
C ARG A 72 -10.73 1.76 7.47
N ILE A 73 -10.01 1.05 8.33
CA ILE A 73 -8.86 0.24 7.93
C ILE A 73 -9.10 -1.22 8.30
N ASP A 74 -9.18 -2.07 7.28
CA ASP A 74 -9.03 -3.50 7.41
C ASP A 74 -7.81 -3.95 6.58
N VAL A 75 -6.77 -4.39 7.27
CA VAL A 75 -5.53 -4.90 6.64
C VAL A 75 -5.75 -6.12 5.76
N ARG A 76 -6.86 -6.86 5.94
CA ARG A 76 -7.22 -8.02 5.11
C ARG A 76 -7.84 -7.60 3.78
N GLU A 77 -8.52 -6.45 3.77
CA GLU A 77 -9.12 -5.86 2.57
C GLU A 77 -8.14 -4.96 1.82
N GLY A 78 -7.15 -4.43 2.54
CA GLY A 78 -6.20 -3.46 2.01
C GLY A 78 -6.76 -2.04 2.07
N LEU A 79 -5.97 -1.08 1.58
CA LEU A 79 -6.39 0.32 1.54
C LEU A 79 -7.24 0.60 0.30
N ALA A 80 -8.07 1.65 0.38
CA ALA A 80 -8.84 2.14 -0.74
C ALA A 80 -7.92 2.46 -1.94
N PRO A 81 -8.19 1.92 -3.15
CA PRO A 81 -7.33 2.09 -4.31
C PRO A 81 -7.61 3.43 -5.02
N LEU A 82 -7.32 4.55 -4.35
CA LEU A 82 -7.67 5.91 -4.80
C LEU A 82 -7.21 6.24 -6.23
N ARG A 83 -6.10 5.67 -6.67
CA ARG A 83 -5.51 5.93 -8.00
C ARG A 83 -6.07 5.04 -9.11
N ARG A 84 -6.91 4.06 -8.80
CA ARG A 84 -7.43 3.12 -9.80
C ARG A 84 -8.17 3.82 -10.94
N PRO A 85 -9.06 4.80 -10.70
CA PRO A 85 -9.70 5.55 -11.79
C PRO A 85 -8.67 6.24 -12.69
N TRP A 86 -7.67 6.92 -12.12
CA TRP A 86 -6.65 7.65 -12.89
C TRP A 86 -5.80 6.74 -13.78
N ILE A 87 -5.55 5.52 -13.31
CA ILE A 87 -4.82 4.51 -14.08
C ILE A 87 -5.68 4.05 -15.25
N LEU A 88 -6.98 3.80 -15.04
CA LEU A 88 -7.87 3.35 -16.10
C LEU A 88 -8.16 4.46 -17.13
N GLU A 89 -8.24 5.72 -16.69
CA GLU A 89 -8.45 6.89 -17.56
C GLU A 89 -7.35 7.10 -18.61
N ARG A 90 -6.13 6.59 -18.37
CA ARG A 90 -5.01 6.70 -19.32
C ARG A 90 -5.13 5.75 -20.52
N ASP A 91 -6.01 4.76 -20.43
CA ASP A 91 -6.24 3.74 -21.47
C ASP A 91 -4.96 3.01 -21.95
N ASP A 92 -3.97 2.90 -21.06
CA ASP A 92 -2.67 2.30 -21.35
C ASP A 92 -2.41 1.01 -20.55
N VAL A 93 -3.45 0.48 -19.89
CA VAL A 93 -3.40 -0.77 -19.14
C VAL A 93 -4.58 -1.67 -19.49
N VAL A 94 -4.35 -2.99 -19.48
CA VAL A 94 -5.39 -4.00 -19.65
C VAL A 94 -5.46 -4.92 -18.44
N PRO A 95 -6.65 -5.28 -17.93
CA PRO A 95 -6.77 -6.25 -16.86
C PRO A 95 -6.20 -7.60 -17.29
N MET A 96 -5.23 -8.11 -16.52
CA MET A 96 -4.68 -9.43 -16.80
C MET A 96 -5.67 -10.50 -16.37
N SER A 97 -6.02 -11.43 -17.28
CA SER A 97 -6.81 -12.60 -16.89
C SER A 97 -5.96 -13.56 -16.07
N SER A 98 -6.55 -14.25 -15.09
CA SER A 98 -5.87 -15.22 -14.21
C SER A 98 -5.20 -16.38 -14.96
N ARG A 99 -5.58 -16.64 -16.22
CA ARG A 99 -4.95 -17.64 -17.10
C ARG A 99 -3.68 -17.14 -17.80
N GLY A 100 -3.44 -15.83 -17.84
CA GLY A 100 -2.23 -15.23 -18.41
C GLY A 100 -1.07 -15.12 -17.42
N ALA A 101 -1.35 -15.16 -16.10
CA ALA A 101 -0.34 -14.94 -15.06
C ALA A 101 0.78 -16.00 -15.05
N SER A 102 0.51 -17.23 -15.51
CA SER A 102 1.51 -18.29 -15.63
C SER A 102 2.36 -18.22 -16.91
N LYS A 103 2.15 -17.20 -17.76
CA LYS A 103 2.82 -17.05 -19.07
C LYS A 103 3.81 -15.88 -19.12
N LEU A 104 3.98 -15.11 -18.05
CA LEU A 104 5.08 -14.15 -17.97
C LEU A 104 6.39 -14.93 -18.04
N ARG A 105 7.15 -14.73 -19.12
CA ARG A 105 8.50 -15.30 -19.19
C ARG A 105 9.36 -14.47 -18.25
N PRO A 106 10.35 -15.05 -17.55
CA PRO A 106 11.25 -14.29 -16.67
C PRO A 106 11.92 -13.08 -17.35
N SER A 107 11.99 -13.06 -18.68
CA SER A 107 12.48 -11.96 -19.51
C SER A 107 11.53 -10.77 -19.67
N ASP A 108 10.26 -10.89 -19.24
CA ASP A 108 9.25 -9.82 -19.28
C ASP A 108 9.26 -8.98 -17.99
N GLU A 109 9.93 -9.47 -16.94
CA GLU A 109 10.28 -8.68 -15.76
C GLU A 109 11.50 -7.82 -16.15
N GLY A 110 11.35 -6.49 -16.18
CA GLY A 110 12.48 -5.57 -16.37
C GLY A 110 13.60 -5.88 -15.36
N PRO A 111 14.86 -5.50 -15.65
CA PRO A 111 16.00 -5.96 -14.86
C PRO A 111 15.78 -5.66 -13.37
N MET A 112 15.71 -6.74 -12.59
CA MET A 112 15.82 -6.70 -11.14
C MET A 112 17.11 -5.96 -10.82
N PHE A 113 17.01 -4.75 -10.27
CA PHE A 113 18.15 -4.02 -9.74
C PHE A 113 18.74 -4.87 -8.60
N ILE A 114 19.74 -5.69 -8.91
CA ILE A 114 20.56 -6.34 -7.91
C ILE A 114 21.43 -5.23 -7.30
N ASP A 115 21.10 -4.82 -6.09
CA ASP A 115 22.00 -4.03 -5.27
C ASP A 115 23.30 -4.82 -5.07
N ARG A 116 24.39 -4.36 -5.70
CA ARG A 116 25.72 -4.96 -5.60
C ARG A 116 26.55 -4.38 -4.44
N SER A 117 25.90 -3.83 -3.40
CA SER A 117 26.58 -3.20 -2.26
C SER A 117 26.58 -4.02 -0.96
N SER A 118 26.73 -5.34 -1.03
CA SER A 118 27.15 -6.10 0.16
C SER A 118 27.97 -7.35 -0.17
N ASN A 119 29.12 -7.18 -0.80
CA ASN A 119 30.24 -8.08 -0.61
C ASN A 119 31.45 -7.26 -0.16
N ARG A 120 31.48 -6.88 1.13
CA ARG A 120 32.70 -6.37 1.74
C ARG A 120 33.63 -7.56 1.94
N ASP A 121 34.69 -7.59 1.16
CA ASP A 121 35.85 -8.44 1.36
C ASP A 121 36.45 -8.17 2.75
N PRO A 122 36.62 -9.18 3.62
CA PRO A 122 37.18 -9.01 4.96
C PRO A 122 38.72 -8.87 4.99
N SER A 123 39.41 -8.71 3.85
CA SER A 123 40.89 -8.66 3.82
C SER A 123 41.54 -7.28 4.03
N VAL A 124 40.81 -6.19 4.22
CA VAL A 124 41.44 -4.87 4.48
C VAL A 124 41.52 -4.59 5.99
N ARG A 125 42.52 -5.21 6.63
CA ARG A 125 43.21 -4.65 7.80
C ARG A 125 44.70 -4.59 7.47
N GLY A 126 45.24 -3.38 7.45
CA GLY A 126 46.65 -3.04 7.31
C GLY A 126 46.81 -1.57 7.63
#